data_AF-A0A6V8CXL6-F1
#
_entry.id   AF-A0A6V8CXL6-F1
#
_cell.length_a   1.000
_cell.length_b   1.000
_cell.length_c   1.000
_cell.angle_alpha   90.00
_cell.angle_beta   90.00
_cell.angle_gamma   90.00
#
_symmetry.space_group_name_H-M   'P 1'
#
loop_
_entity.id
_entity.type
_entity.pdbx_description
1 polymer ?
#
loop_
_entity_poly.entity_id
_entity_poly.type
_entity_poly.pdbx_seq_one_letter_code
_entity_poly.pdbx_strand_id
1 'polypeptide(L)'
;KVVSLVPEPEAFYCMPNEVDKLSRASREDTELRILTQSDPYVSRFIWEVRSILDRGWYLPVFKGVDPIGKVLMFKVNDYLEVKDLHIPNAYIEEFCEAFSVLLDNHSDQLVDVAVLTNFNSEPVSQLEPETRKYLENIGFKLTGERMIRGGIVDPQPREIAERALFHRHFLHQNTRLENEVIAMKKIPEVRDDFALRGRCEVYRADLKSMASANRLHQGVNLRGHQVWATYEHFQDLQVIRGEPADEDLLDIVDFFSTNSDPNIFKERHAL
;
A
#
# COMPACT_ATOMS: atom_id res chain seq x y z
N LYS A 1 -32.27 24.25 37.46
CA LYS A 1 -33.37 23.54 36.77
C LYS A 1 -33.59 24.25 35.44
N VAL A 2 -33.23 23.60 34.33
CA VAL A 2 -33.39 24.14 32.98
C VAL A 2 -34.54 23.36 32.35
N VAL A 3 -35.49 24.06 31.73
CA VAL A 3 -36.70 23.45 31.15
C VAL A 3 -36.58 23.61 29.64
N SER A 4 -36.48 22.50 28.90
CA SER A 4 -36.52 22.54 27.43
C SER A 4 -37.95 22.71 26.95
N LEU A 5 -38.14 23.50 25.90
CA LEU A 5 -39.41 23.62 25.20
C LEU A 5 -39.44 22.54 24.11
N VAL A 6 -40.44 21.65 24.14
CA VAL A 6 -40.82 20.61 23.15
C VAL A 6 -40.32 19.17 23.43
N PRO A 7 -41.15 18.10 23.29
CA PRO A 7 -42.63 18.04 23.27
C PRO A 7 -43.26 17.86 24.67
N GLU A 8 -42.49 17.40 25.67
CA GLU A 8 -42.86 17.44 27.08
C GLU A 8 -41.71 18.07 27.87
N PRO A 9 -41.97 19.03 28.78
CA PRO A 9 -40.92 19.69 29.55
C PRO A 9 -40.32 18.74 30.58
N GLU A 10 -39.36 17.92 30.15
CA GLU A 10 -38.54 17.10 31.04
C GLU A 10 -37.56 17.98 31.81
N ALA A 11 -37.51 17.79 33.13
CA ALA A 11 -36.59 18.53 33.97
C ALA A 11 -35.21 17.87 33.92
N PHE A 12 -34.28 18.48 33.20
CA PHE A 12 -32.88 18.04 33.18
C PHE A 12 -32.10 18.65 34.35
N TYR A 13 -31.34 17.81 35.04
CA TYR A 13 -30.35 18.25 36.02
C TYR A 13 -29.04 18.51 35.30
N CYS A 14 -28.49 19.71 35.46
CA CYS A 14 -27.17 20.10 34.96
C CYS A 14 -26.29 20.51 36.14
N MET A 15 -24.98 20.47 35.94
CA MET A 15 -24.03 20.94 36.95
C MET A 15 -24.16 22.45 37.12
N PRO A 16 -23.93 23.02 38.31
CA PRO A 16 -24.04 24.47 38.55
C PRO A 16 -23.23 25.30 37.55
N ASN A 17 -22.08 24.77 37.13
CA ASN A 17 -21.14 25.42 36.22
C ASN A 17 -21.62 25.44 34.75
N GLU A 18 -22.64 24.64 34.41
CA GLU A 18 -23.18 24.51 33.05
C GLU A 18 -24.42 25.37 32.82
N VAL A 19 -25.03 25.90 33.89
CA VAL A 19 -26.21 26.77 33.82
C VAL A 19 -25.94 28.03 32.98
N ASP A 20 -24.76 28.61 33.11
CA ASP A 20 -24.35 29.79 32.34
C ASP A 20 -24.11 29.49 30.85
N LYS A 21 -23.78 28.24 30.51
CA LYS A 21 -23.63 27.80 29.12
C LYS A 21 -24.98 27.51 28.48
N LEU A 22 -25.90 26.89 29.22
CA LEU A 22 -27.24 26.54 28.77
C LEU A 22 -28.19 27.75 28.64
N SER A 23 -27.93 28.82 29.40
CA SER A 23 -28.74 30.06 29.35
C SER A 23 -28.30 31.04 28.26
N ARG A 24 -27.13 30.84 27.65
CA ARG A 24 -26.65 31.64 26.52
C ARG A 24 -27.10 30.97 25.23
N ALA A 25 -27.60 31.78 24.29
CA ALA A 25 -27.77 31.33 22.91
C ALA A 25 -26.38 30.96 22.37
N SER A 26 -26.13 29.66 22.22
CA SER A 26 -24.93 29.18 21.54
C SER A 26 -25.00 29.58 20.08
N ARG A 27 -23.86 29.95 19.51
CA ARG A 27 -23.72 29.99 18.05
C ARG A 27 -23.95 28.58 17.53
N GLU A 28 -24.68 28.44 16.43
CA GLU A 28 -24.88 27.14 15.78
C GLU A 28 -23.53 26.51 15.45
N ASP A 29 -23.42 25.21 15.72
CA ASP A 29 -22.24 24.44 15.38
C ASP A 29 -22.19 24.32 13.85
N THR A 30 -21.11 24.81 13.24
CA THR A 30 -20.92 24.79 11.78
C THR A 30 -19.82 23.81 11.38
N GLU A 31 -19.27 23.04 12.32
CA GLU A 31 -18.18 22.11 12.03
C GLU A 31 -18.68 20.89 11.24
N LEU A 32 -17.85 20.46 10.29
CA LEU A 32 -18.09 19.26 9.51
C LEU A 32 -17.52 18.05 10.26
N ARG A 33 -18.35 17.01 10.43
CA ARG A 33 -17.97 15.79 11.16
C ARG A 33 -18.40 14.54 10.40
N ILE A 34 -17.53 13.53 10.42
CA ILE A 34 -17.83 12.20 9.91
C ILE A 34 -18.12 11.31 11.11
N LEU A 35 -19.34 10.80 11.20
CA LEU A 35 -19.83 10.07 12.36
C LEU A 35 -20.18 8.63 12.01
N THR A 36 -20.22 7.77 13.03
CA THR A 36 -20.73 6.40 12.89
C THR A 36 -22.24 6.38 13.01
N GLN A 37 -22.91 5.44 12.33
CA GLN A 37 -24.38 5.30 12.44
C GLN A 37 -24.84 4.92 13.85
N SER A 38 -23.95 4.32 14.64
CA SER A 38 -24.17 3.97 16.05
C SER A 38 -24.02 5.15 17.00
N ASP A 39 -23.56 6.31 16.54
CA ASP A 39 -23.37 7.47 17.40
C ASP A 39 -24.72 7.95 17.98
N PRO A 40 -24.81 8.26 19.28
CA PRO A 40 -26.04 8.76 19.89
C PRO A 40 -26.60 10.04 19.24
N TYR A 41 -25.74 10.87 18.65
CA TYR A 41 -26.13 12.06 17.89
C TYR A 41 -26.84 11.66 16.59
N VAL A 42 -26.20 10.79 15.79
CA VAL A 42 -26.75 10.31 14.51
C VAL A 42 -28.03 9.51 14.71
N SER A 43 -28.12 8.76 15.79
CA SER A 43 -29.29 7.94 16.12
C SER A 43 -30.59 8.76 16.24
N ARG A 44 -30.50 10.03 16.65
CA ARG A 44 -31.66 10.94 16.72
C ARG A 44 -32.17 11.33 15.34
N PHE A 45 -31.26 11.48 14.38
CA PHE A 45 -31.55 11.90 13.00
C PHE A 45 -31.57 10.72 12.01
N ILE A 46 -31.66 9.48 12.51
CA ILE A 46 -31.49 8.28 11.68
C ILE A 46 -32.52 8.20 10.54
N TRP A 47 -33.72 8.75 10.73
CA TRP A 47 -34.75 8.81 9.71
C TRP A 47 -34.41 9.80 8.59
N GLU A 48 -33.89 10.98 8.93
CA GLU A 48 -33.47 12.01 7.98
C GLU A 48 -32.24 11.54 7.19
N VAL A 49 -31.25 11.01 7.90
CA VAL A 49 -30.06 10.37 7.31
C VAL A 49 -30.47 9.30 6.31
N ARG A 50 -31.37 8.38 6.68
CA ARG A 50 -31.84 7.32 5.76
C ARG A 50 -32.68 7.85 4.61
N SER A 51 -33.41 8.96 4.80
CA SER A 51 -34.21 9.57 3.74
C SER A 51 -33.34 10.28 2.71
N ILE A 52 -32.25 10.93 3.14
CA ILE A 52 -31.37 11.73 2.29
C ILE A 52 -30.26 10.88 1.67
N LEU A 53 -29.67 9.98 2.45
CA LEU A 53 -28.46 9.23 2.09
C LEU A 53 -28.75 7.77 1.69
N ASP A 54 -30.02 7.38 1.65
CA ASP A 54 -30.53 6.03 1.38
C ASP A 54 -30.11 4.98 2.45
N ARG A 55 -30.57 3.73 2.36
CA ARG A 55 -30.18 2.66 3.28
C ARG A 55 -28.82 2.08 2.89
N GLY A 56 -27.92 1.92 3.85
CA GLY A 56 -26.63 1.27 3.63
C GLY A 56 -25.68 1.37 4.81
N TRP A 57 -24.55 0.68 4.73
CA TRP A 57 -23.44 0.77 5.68
C TRP A 57 -22.49 1.90 5.27
N TYR A 58 -22.77 3.13 5.69
CA TYR A 58 -21.96 4.30 5.40
C TYR A 58 -21.77 5.15 6.64
N LEU A 59 -20.68 5.90 6.71
CA LEU A 59 -20.51 6.96 7.70
C LEU A 59 -21.18 8.23 7.20
N PRO A 60 -22.25 8.73 7.84
CA PRO A 60 -22.84 10.00 7.47
C PRO A 60 -21.90 11.16 7.79
N VAL A 61 -21.92 12.16 6.91
CA VAL A 61 -21.20 13.41 7.06
C VAL A 61 -22.19 14.52 7.41
N PHE A 62 -21.95 15.18 8.53
CA PHE A 62 -22.78 16.26 9.05
C PHE A 62 -22.04 17.57 8.99
N LYS A 63 -22.78 18.67 8.77
CA LYS A 63 -22.32 20.03 9.04
C LYS A 63 -23.27 20.63 10.08
N GLY A 64 -22.82 20.70 11.32
CA GLY A 64 -23.72 20.95 12.44
C GLY A 64 -24.78 19.85 12.56
N VAL A 65 -26.04 20.21 12.33
CA VAL A 65 -27.21 19.30 12.42
C VAL A 65 -27.58 18.68 11.06
N ASP A 66 -27.15 19.29 9.96
CA ASP A 66 -27.58 18.88 8.62
C ASP A 66 -26.71 17.74 8.06
N PRO A 67 -27.30 16.61 7.62
CA PRO A 67 -26.58 15.57 6.91
C PRO A 67 -26.31 16.02 5.46
N ILE A 68 -25.04 16.23 5.13
CA ILE A 68 -24.60 16.76 3.82
C ILE A 68 -24.09 15.68 2.87
N GLY A 69 -23.68 14.52 3.39
CA GLY A 69 -23.01 13.51 2.57
C GLY A 69 -22.78 12.19 3.28
N LYS A 70 -22.10 11.27 2.59
CA LYS A 70 -21.81 9.92 3.10
C LYS A 70 -20.46 9.40 2.64
N VAL A 71 -19.83 8.60 3.48
CA VAL A 71 -18.60 7.87 3.19
C VAL A 71 -18.88 6.38 3.24
N LEU A 72 -18.72 5.69 2.12
CA LEU A 72 -18.84 4.23 2.05
C LEU A 72 -17.45 3.61 2.13
N MET A 73 -17.09 3.11 3.31
CA MET A 73 -15.83 2.41 3.52
C MET A 73 -15.94 1.27 4.52
N PHE A 74 -15.01 0.34 4.42
CA PHE A 74 -14.88 -0.79 5.33
C PHE A 74 -13.42 -1.22 5.44
N LYS A 75 -13.06 -1.77 6.60
CA LYS A 75 -11.75 -2.35 6.84
C LYS A 75 -11.69 -3.73 6.18
N VAL A 76 -10.68 -3.95 5.34
CA VAL A 76 -10.36 -5.25 4.73
C VAL A 76 -8.96 -5.63 5.18
N ASN A 77 -8.87 -6.58 6.12
CA ASN A 77 -7.61 -7.00 6.72
C ASN A 77 -6.80 -5.79 7.24
N ASP A 78 -5.72 -5.45 6.53
CA ASP A 78 -4.74 -4.42 6.91
C ASP A 78 -4.89 -3.10 6.14
N TYR A 79 -5.93 -2.94 5.33
CA TYR A 79 -6.20 -1.69 4.63
C TYR A 79 -7.67 -1.27 4.71
N LEU A 80 -7.90 0.02 4.45
CA LEU A 80 -9.22 0.63 4.40
C LEU A 80 -9.67 0.73 2.94
N GLU A 81 -10.78 0.08 2.60
CA GLU A 81 -11.38 0.18 1.27
C GLU A 81 -12.48 1.24 1.29
N VAL A 82 -12.23 2.36 0.61
CA VAL A 82 -13.18 3.45 0.40
C VAL A 82 -13.81 3.27 -0.98
N LYS A 83 -15.01 2.71 -1.00
CA LYS A 83 -15.72 2.41 -2.25
C LYS A 83 -16.24 3.64 -2.93
N ASP A 84 -16.92 4.51 -2.18
CA ASP A 84 -17.52 5.72 -2.72
C ASP A 84 -17.61 6.81 -1.65
N LEU A 85 -17.45 8.05 -2.08
CA LEU A 85 -17.56 9.26 -1.27
C LEU A 85 -18.62 10.15 -1.90
N HIS A 86 -19.67 10.51 -1.17
CA HIS A 86 -20.71 11.40 -1.68
C HIS A 86 -20.71 12.71 -0.92
N ILE A 87 -20.08 13.74 -1.49
CA ILE A 87 -19.87 15.05 -0.85
C ILE A 87 -20.11 16.17 -1.87
N PRO A 88 -20.90 17.21 -1.53
CA PRO A 88 -21.05 18.39 -2.36
C PRO A 88 -19.72 19.15 -2.50
N ASN A 89 -19.39 19.59 -3.72
CA ASN A 89 -18.14 20.29 -4.02
C ASN A 89 -17.90 21.54 -3.14
N ALA A 90 -18.98 22.19 -2.67
CA ALA A 90 -18.90 23.36 -1.78
C ALA A 90 -18.24 23.06 -0.42
N TYR A 91 -18.23 21.80 0.02
CA TYR A 91 -17.72 21.39 1.33
C TYR A 91 -16.50 20.45 1.24
N ILE A 92 -15.90 20.31 0.06
CA ILE A 92 -14.82 19.33 -0.16
C ILE A 92 -13.58 19.60 0.69
N GLU A 93 -13.22 20.88 0.87
CA GLU A 93 -12.05 21.27 1.65
C GLU A 93 -12.23 20.90 3.13
N GLU A 94 -13.32 21.34 3.75
CA GLU A 94 -13.69 20.99 5.12
C GLU A 94 -13.84 19.47 5.30
N PHE A 95 -14.39 18.77 4.29
CA PHE A 95 -14.50 17.32 4.30
C PHE A 95 -13.12 16.67 4.31
N CYS A 96 -12.18 17.13 3.48
CA CYS A 96 -10.84 16.57 3.41
C CYS A 96 -10.08 16.71 4.74
N GLU A 97 -10.27 17.82 5.46
CA GLU A 97 -9.71 18.00 6.81
C GLU A 97 -10.28 16.96 7.80
N ALA A 98 -11.61 16.85 7.88
CA ALA A 98 -12.26 15.86 8.76
C ALA A 98 -11.93 14.41 8.35
N PHE A 99 -11.83 14.15 7.05
CA PHE A 99 -11.49 12.84 6.50
C PHE A 99 -10.03 12.48 6.79
N SER A 100 -9.12 13.46 6.78
CA SER A 100 -7.74 13.20 7.18
C SER A 100 -7.65 12.75 8.63
N VAL A 101 -8.35 13.44 9.55
CA VAL A 101 -8.39 13.05 10.97
C VAL A 101 -8.94 11.64 11.14
N LEU A 102 -9.98 11.28 10.38
CA LEU A 102 -10.54 9.94 10.40
C LEU A 102 -9.55 8.87 9.92
N LEU A 103 -8.80 9.16 8.86
CA LEU A 103 -7.76 8.27 8.34
C LEU A 103 -6.59 8.14 9.32
N ASP A 104 -6.20 9.24 9.98
CA ASP A 104 -5.15 9.23 11.00
C ASP A 104 -5.57 8.36 12.21
N ASN A 105 -6.83 8.44 12.64
CA ASN A 105 -7.36 7.57 13.69
C ASN A 105 -7.34 6.08 13.29
N HIS A 106 -7.48 5.76 12.01
CA HIS A 106 -7.35 4.39 11.51
C HIS A 106 -5.88 3.95 11.44
N SER A 107 -4.95 4.87 11.15
CA SER A 107 -3.51 4.59 11.20
C SER A 107 -3.04 4.24 12.62
N ASP A 108 -3.59 4.88 13.65
CA ASP A 108 -3.35 4.51 15.06
C ASP A 108 -3.80 3.07 15.39
N GLN A 109 -4.70 2.50 14.58
CA GLN A 109 -5.17 1.12 14.67
C GLN A 109 -4.38 0.16 13.76
N LEU A 110 -3.20 0.57 13.28
CA LEU A 110 -2.33 -0.16 12.36
C LEU A 110 -2.95 -0.40 10.97
N VAL A 111 -3.85 0.48 10.54
CA VAL A 111 -4.43 0.48 9.19
C VAL A 111 -3.85 1.66 8.42
N ASP A 112 -2.67 1.46 7.85
CA ASP A 112 -1.87 2.55 7.26
C ASP A 112 -2.16 2.83 5.78
N VAL A 113 -2.95 1.96 5.14
CA VAL A 113 -3.27 2.06 3.71
C VAL A 113 -4.77 2.28 3.52
N ALA A 114 -5.12 3.30 2.75
CA ALA A 114 -6.48 3.57 2.31
C ALA A 114 -6.56 3.60 0.79
N VAL A 115 -7.54 2.89 0.22
CA VAL A 115 -7.75 2.76 -1.23
C VAL A 115 -9.11 3.33 -1.59
N LEU A 116 -9.11 4.38 -2.41
CA LEU A 116 -10.29 5.07 -2.92
C LEU A 116 -10.56 4.68 -4.37
N THR A 117 -11.80 4.29 -4.66
CA THR A 117 -12.21 3.83 -6.01
C THR A 117 -13.11 4.85 -6.71
N ASN A 118 -14.17 5.32 -6.05
CA ASN A 118 -15.12 6.27 -6.62
C ASN A 118 -15.28 7.52 -5.74
N PHE A 119 -15.63 8.63 -6.38
CA PHE A 119 -16.03 9.88 -5.76
C PHE A 119 -17.26 10.40 -6.50
N ASN A 120 -18.34 10.67 -5.76
CA ASN A 120 -19.65 11.03 -6.28
C ASN A 120 -20.16 10.08 -7.37
N SER A 121 -19.93 8.76 -7.19
CA SER A 121 -20.24 7.72 -8.18
C SER A 121 -19.46 7.78 -9.50
N GLU A 122 -18.48 8.67 -9.61
CA GLU A 122 -17.54 8.73 -10.73
C GLU A 122 -16.21 8.06 -10.34
N PRO A 123 -15.54 7.35 -11.27
CA PRO A 123 -14.25 6.74 -10.99
C PRO A 123 -13.19 7.81 -10.76
N VAL A 124 -12.29 7.58 -9.80
CA VAL A 124 -11.26 8.58 -9.43
C VAL A 124 -10.31 8.95 -10.57
N SER A 125 -10.21 8.12 -11.61
CA SER A 125 -9.41 8.41 -12.82
C SER A 125 -9.98 9.54 -13.67
N GLN A 126 -11.27 9.85 -13.54
CA GLN A 126 -11.99 10.87 -14.31
C GLN A 126 -12.35 12.12 -13.49
N LEU A 127 -11.91 12.19 -12.24
CA LEU A 127 -12.16 13.33 -11.36
C LEU A 127 -11.63 14.64 -11.95
N GLU A 128 -12.39 15.71 -11.73
CA GLU A 128 -11.94 17.06 -12.02
C GLU A 128 -10.61 17.38 -11.31
N PRO A 129 -9.70 18.12 -11.96
CA PRO A 129 -8.36 18.38 -11.43
C PRO A 129 -8.37 19.15 -10.10
N GLU A 130 -9.39 19.99 -9.86
CA GLU A 130 -9.56 20.70 -8.58
C GLU A 130 -9.87 19.74 -7.43
N THR A 131 -10.92 18.92 -7.58
CA THR A 131 -11.33 17.88 -6.64
C THR A 131 -10.19 16.90 -6.34
N ARG A 132 -9.48 16.49 -7.40
CA ARG A 132 -8.31 15.62 -7.29
C ARG A 132 -7.21 16.24 -6.43
N LYS A 133 -6.96 17.54 -6.56
CA LYS A 133 -5.92 18.24 -5.79
C LYS A 133 -6.22 18.23 -4.28
N TYR A 134 -7.48 18.36 -3.87
CA TYR A 134 -7.86 18.25 -2.45
C TYR A 134 -7.57 16.86 -1.89
N LEU A 135 -7.86 15.80 -2.66
CA LEU A 135 -7.52 14.42 -2.28
C LEU A 135 -6.01 14.17 -2.26
N GLU A 136 -5.26 14.75 -3.20
CA GLU A 136 -3.80 14.66 -3.23
C GLU A 136 -3.16 15.39 -2.03
N ASN A 137 -3.73 16.51 -1.57
CA ASN A 137 -3.25 17.24 -0.40
C ASN A 137 -3.33 16.43 0.90
N ILE A 138 -4.33 15.55 1.04
CA ILE A 138 -4.44 14.64 2.20
C ILE A 138 -3.61 13.36 2.03
N GLY A 139 -2.81 13.27 0.97
CA GLY A 139 -1.83 12.19 0.74
C GLY A 139 -2.29 11.05 -0.15
N PHE A 140 -3.44 11.15 -0.83
CA PHE A 140 -3.79 10.17 -1.87
C PHE A 140 -2.95 10.38 -3.14
N LYS A 141 -2.52 9.29 -3.76
CA LYS A 141 -1.84 9.27 -5.07
C LYS A 141 -2.61 8.41 -6.04
N LEU A 142 -2.80 8.92 -7.26
CA LEU A 142 -3.45 8.16 -8.33
C LEU A 142 -2.51 7.04 -8.83
N THR A 143 -3.00 5.79 -8.76
CA THR A 143 -2.31 4.59 -9.25
C THR A 143 -3.27 3.80 -10.13
N GLY A 144 -3.17 3.97 -11.45
CA GLY A 144 -4.09 3.35 -12.40
C GLY A 144 -5.51 3.91 -12.26
N GLU A 145 -6.46 3.04 -11.89
CA GLU A 145 -7.89 3.41 -11.72
C GLU A 145 -8.27 3.75 -10.27
N ARG A 146 -7.31 3.71 -9.33
CA ARG A 146 -7.57 3.92 -7.90
C ARG A 146 -6.66 5.00 -7.33
N MET A 147 -7.10 5.66 -6.27
CA MET A 147 -6.28 6.57 -5.48
C MET A 147 -5.90 5.86 -4.18
N ILE A 148 -4.62 5.87 -3.82
CA ILE A 148 -4.13 5.16 -2.63
C ILE A 148 -3.42 6.17 -1.74
N ARG A 149 -3.71 6.15 -0.44
CA ARG A 149 -2.99 6.88 0.61
C ARG A 149 -2.30 5.86 1.51
N GLY A 150 -1.06 6.12 1.91
CA GLY A 150 -0.29 5.22 2.78
C GLY A 150 1.10 4.92 2.21
N GLY A 151 1.78 3.95 2.83
CA GLY A 151 3.11 3.45 2.43
C GLY A 151 3.10 2.72 1.10
N ILE A 152 2.68 3.38 0.03
CA ILE A 152 2.92 2.92 -1.33
C ILE A 152 4.43 2.98 -1.51
N VAL A 153 5.06 1.81 -1.56
CA VAL A 153 6.35 1.67 -2.26
C VAL A 153 6.05 2.10 -3.68
N ASP A 154 6.33 3.37 -3.97
CA ASP A 154 6.18 3.99 -5.28
C ASP A 154 6.67 2.97 -6.30
N PRO A 155 5.78 2.36 -7.12
CA PRO A 155 6.20 1.36 -8.07
C PRO A 155 6.98 2.13 -9.14
N GLN A 156 8.27 2.33 -8.87
CA GLN A 156 9.18 3.04 -9.74
C GLN A 156 8.98 2.48 -11.15
N PRO A 157 8.90 3.35 -12.17
CA PRO A 157 8.69 2.91 -13.54
C PRO A 157 9.63 1.76 -13.86
N ARG A 158 9.08 0.72 -14.53
CA ARG A 158 9.82 -0.49 -14.87
C ARG A 158 11.16 -0.18 -15.56
N GLU A 159 11.18 0.88 -16.38
CA GLU A 159 12.38 1.38 -17.06
C GLU A 159 13.51 1.78 -16.10
N ILE A 160 13.18 2.38 -14.95
CA ILE A 160 14.15 2.78 -13.93
C ILE A 160 14.70 1.55 -13.22
N ALA A 161 13.84 0.58 -12.90
CA ALA A 161 14.27 -0.69 -12.32
C ALA A 161 15.18 -1.48 -13.28
N GLU A 162 14.81 -1.58 -14.56
CA GLU A 162 15.62 -2.24 -15.59
C GLU A 162 16.96 -1.53 -15.79
N ARG A 163 16.97 -0.19 -15.83
CA ARG A 163 18.20 0.60 -15.93
C ARG A 163 19.11 0.38 -14.71
N ALA A 164 18.55 0.37 -13.51
CA ALA A 164 19.29 0.11 -12.28
C ALA A 164 19.87 -1.32 -12.27
N LEU A 165 19.10 -2.31 -12.72
CA LEU A 165 19.57 -3.69 -12.88
C LEU A 165 20.72 -3.78 -13.89
N PHE A 166 20.61 -3.11 -15.05
CA PHE A 166 21.67 -3.12 -16.05
C PHE A 166 22.95 -2.46 -15.53
N HIS A 167 22.82 -1.41 -14.71
CA HIS A 167 23.95 -0.76 -14.06
C HIS A 167 24.59 -1.68 -13.01
N ARG A 168 23.80 -2.33 -12.14
CA ARG A 168 24.29 -3.21 -11.07
C ARG A 168 24.89 -4.51 -11.61
N HIS A 169 24.39 -5.03 -12.72
CA HIS A 169 24.89 -6.23 -13.38
C HIS A 169 25.95 -5.97 -14.46
N PHE A 170 26.52 -4.76 -14.50
CA PHE A 170 27.60 -4.34 -15.41
C PHE A 170 27.27 -4.48 -16.90
N LEU A 171 25.99 -4.41 -17.28
CA LEU A 171 25.53 -4.50 -18.67
C LEU A 171 25.41 -3.12 -19.33
N HIS A 172 25.27 -2.07 -18.53
CA HIS A 172 25.23 -0.68 -19.01
C HIS A 172 26.61 -0.26 -19.55
N GLN A 173 26.64 0.53 -20.63
CA GLN A 173 27.87 0.91 -21.35
C GLN A 173 28.94 1.49 -20.40
N ASN A 174 28.56 2.40 -19.51
CA ASN A 174 29.47 3.05 -18.56
C ASN A 174 29.93 2.16 -17.38
N THR A 175 29.33 0.98 -17.21
CA THR A 175 29.60 0.08 -16.07
C THR A 175 30.31 -1.20 -16.47
N ARG A 176 30.59 -1.38 -17.77
CA ARG A 176 31.32 -2.55 -18.24
C ARG A 176 32.71 -2.59 -17.60
N LEU A 177 33.21 -3.80 -17.45
CA LEU A 177 34.48 -4.06 -16.81
C LEU A 177 35.57 -4.19 -17.89
N GLU A 178 36.79 -3.79 -17.57
CA GLU A 178 37.86 -3.70 -18.56
C GLU A 178 38.12 -5.02 -19.27
N ASN A 179 38.22 -6.11 -18.50
CA ASN A 179 38.53 -7.46 -18.97
C ASN A 179 37.70 -8.51 -18.24
N GLU A 180 37.63 -9.70 -18.83
CA GLU A 180 36.81 -10.82 -18.36
C GLU A 180 37.27 -11.38 -17.02
N VAL A 181 38.58 -11.34 -16.75
CA VAL A 181 39.13 -11.77 -15.45
C VAL A 181 38.61 -10.89 -14.32
N ILE A 182 38.44 -9.58 -14.58
CA ILE A 182 37.88 -8.64 -13.60
C ILE A 182 36.37 -8.85 -13.49
N ALA A 183 35.70 -9.15 -14.61
CA ALA A 183 34.29 -9.49 -14.62
C ALA A 183 33.96 -10.72 -13.78
N MET A 184 34.72 -11.81 -13.93
CA MET A 184 34.53 -13.03 -13.15
C MET A 184 34.88 -12.89 -11.66
N LYS A 185 35.61 -11.84 -11.26
CA LYS A 185 35.82 -11.52 -9.84
C LYS A 185 34.67 -10.75 -9.21
N LYS A 186 34.01 -9.89 -9.99
CA LYS A 186 32.89 -9.06 -9.51
C LYS A 186 31.53 -9.75 -9.65
N ILE A 187 31.43 -10.71 -10.55
CA ILE A 187 30.20 -11.45 -10.85
C ILE A 187 30.40 -12.88 -10.36
N PRO A 188 29.50 -13.40 -9.51
CA PRO A 188 29.67 -14.73 -8.91
C PRO A 188 29.60 -15.86 -9.93
N GLU A 189 28.65 -15.80 -10.88
CA GLU A 189 28.44 -16.86 -11.87
C GLU A 189 27.99 -16.30 -13.23
N VAL A 190 28.37 -16.99 -14.31
CA VAL A 190 28.00 -16.66 -15.68
C VAL A 190 27.61 -17.92 -16.44
N ARG A 191 26.52 -17.86 -17.21
CA ARG A 191 26.01 -19.02 -17.95
C ARG A 191 26.80 -19.30 -19.23
N ASP A 192 27.01 -18.28 -20.05
CA ASP A 192 27.53 -18.40 -21.41
C ASP A 192 28.50 -17.27 -21.76
N ASP A 193 29.31 -17.47 -22.80
CA ASP A 193 30.27 -16.49 -23.32
C ASP A 193 29.61 -15.15 -23.69
N PHE A 194 28.38 -15.19 -24.22
CA PHE A 194 27.58 -13.99 -24.52
C PHE A 194 27.29 -13.15 -23.28
N ALA A 195 26.97 -13.81 -22.18
CA ALA A 195 26.68 -13.16 -20.91
C ALA A 195 27.96 -12.49 -20.36
N LEU A 196 29.13 -13.11 -20.51
CA LEU A 196 30.40 -12.51 -20.11
C LEU A 196 30.78 -11.32 -21.01
N ARG A 197 30.65 -11.49 -22.34
CA ARG A 197 30.96 -10.46 -23.33
C ARG A 197 30.16 -9.19 -23.13
N GLY A 198 28.86 -9.30 -22.81
CA GLY A 198 28.01 -8.12 -22.56
C GLY A 198 28.46 -7.25 -21.39
N ARG A 199 29.33 -7.79 -20.51
CA ARG A 199 29.79 -7.15 -19.28
C ARG A 199 31.25 -6.69 -19.33
N CYS A 200 31.94 -6.96 -20.43
CA CYS A 200 33.33 -6.59 -20.62
C CYS A 200 33.46 -5.56 -21.77
N GLU A 201 34.38 -4.61 -21.64
CA GLU A 201 34.75 -3.71 -22.74
C GLU A 201 35.61 -4.45 -23.77
N VAL A 202 36.59 -5.21 -23.28
CA VAL A 202 37.50 -6.03 -24.09
C VAL A 202 37.23 -7.50 -23.79
N TYR A 203 37.07 -8.28 -24.87
CA TYR A 203 36.83 -9.72 -24.81
C TYR A 203 37.84 -10.44 -25.73
N ARG A 204 38.77 -11.19 -25.13
CA ARG A 204 39.90 -11.91 -25.71
C ARG A 204 39.90 -13.41 -25.39
N ALA A 205 39.25 -13.85 -24.31
CA ALA A 205 39.29 -15.25 -23.89
C ALA A 205 37.88 -15.78 -23.63
N ASP A 206 37.62 -16.99 -24.12
CA ASP A 206 36.35 -17.69 -23.89
C ASP A 206 36.33 -18.41 -22.54
N LEU A 207 35.13 -18.70 -22.03
CA LEU A 207 34.95 -19.41 -20.76
C LEU A 207 35.68 -20.77 -20.77
N LYS A 208 35.67 -21.47 -21.91
CA LYS A 208 36.41 -22.73 -22.08
C LYS A 208 37.92 -22.55 -21.94
N SER A 209 38.46 -21.46 -22.46
CA SER A 209 39.89 -21.12 -22.34
C SER A 209 40.26 -20.71 -20.91
N MET A 210 39.34 -20.05 -20.20
CA MET A 210 39.54 -19.73 -18.77
C MET A 210 39.43 -20.97 -17.88
N ALA A 211 38.57 -21.92 -18.25
CA ALA A 211 38.45 -23.20 -17.58
C ALA A 211 39.71 -24.06 -17.78
N SER A 212 40.26 -24.12 -19.00
CA SER A 212 41.51 -24.85 -19.26
C SER A 212 42.72 -24.23 -18.57
N ALA A 213 42.69 -22.93 -18.30
CA ALA A 213 43.67 -22.23 -17.46
C ALA A 213 43.45 -22.45 -15.94
N ASN A 214 42.56 -23.36 -15.53
CA ASN A 214 42.17 -23.65 -14.15
C ASN A 214 41.70 -22.41 -13.37
N ARG A 215 41.08 -21.44 -14.04
CA ARG A 215 40.52 -20.24 -13.39
C ARG A 215 39.02 -20.35 -13.12
N LEU A 216 38.32 -21.20 -13.88
CA LEU A 216 36.87 -21.38 -13.80
C LEU A 216 36.51 -22.85 -13.83
N HIS A 217 35.39 -23.18 -13.19
CA HIS A 217 34.81 -24.50 -13.18
C HIS A 217 33.39 -24.45 -13.76
N GLN A 218 32.95 -25.57 -14.32
CA GLN A 218 31.55 -25.75 -14.72
C GLN A 218 30.83 -26.51 -13.61
N GLY A 219 29.68 -25.99 -13.19
CA GLY A 219 28.86 -26.61 -12.15
C GLY A 219 27.40 -26.25 -12.32
N VAL A 220 26.59 -26.64 -11.33
CA VAL A 220 25.15 -26.39 -11.31
C VAL A 220 24.86 -25.40 -10.19
N ASN A 221 24.15 -24.30 -10.49
CA ASN A 221 23.76 -23.33 -9.49
C ASN A 221 22.56 -23.79 -8.65
N LEU A 222 22.16 -23.00 -7.65
CA LEU A 222 21.00 -23.29 -6.79
C LEU A 222 19.67 -23.43 -7.57
N ARG A 223 19.61 -22.91 -8.80
CA ARG A 223 18.42 -22.98 -9.67
C ARG A 223 18.46 -24.16 -10.64
N GLY A 224 19.47 -25.03 -10.56
CA GLY A 224 19.60 -26.20 -11.45
C GLY A 224 20.16 -25.88 -12.85
N HIS A 225 20.67 -24.67 -13.09
CA HIS A 225 21.27 -24.31 -14.38
C HIS A 225 22.78 -24.59 -14.37
N GLN A 226 23.29 -25.06 -15.51
CA GLN A 226 24.73 -25.16 -15.73
C GLN A 226 25.34 -23.77 -15.88
N VAL A 227 26.32 -23.46 -15.05
CA VAL A 227 27.01 -22.16 -15.01
C VAL A 227 28.51 -22.34 -14.85
N TRP A 228 29.25 -21.29 -15.21
CA TRP A 228 30.67 -21.13 -14.98
C TRP A 228 30.90 -20.17 -13.82
N ALA A 229 31.72 -20.57 -12.87
CA ALA A 229 32.07 -19.76 -11.70
C ALA A 229 33.47 -20.13 -11.19
N THR A 230 33.96 -19.36 -10.21
CA THR A 230 35.17 -19.69 -9.47
C THR A 230 34.94 -20.92 -8.58
N TYR A 231 36.02 -21.60 -8.21
CA TYR A 231 35.93 -22.75 -7.30
C TYR A 231 35.34 -22.35 -5.94
N GLU A 232 35.78 -21.22 -5.40
CA GLU A 232 35.31 -20.65 -4.13
C GLU A 232 33.78 -20.46 -4.13
N HIS A 233 33.21 -19.89 -5.20
CA HIS A 233 31.76 -19.75 -5.32
C HIS A 233 31.02 -21.09 -5.26
N PHE A 234 31.55 -22.14 -5.90
CA PHE A 234 30.93 -23.47 -5.80
C PHE A 234 31.08 -24.10 -4.40
N GLN A 235 32.14 -23.80 -3.66
CA GLN A 235 32.26 -24.21 -2.26
C GLN A 235 31.19 -23.53 -1.41
N ASP A 236 30.97 -22.22 -1.60
CA ASP A 236 29.93 -21.48 -0.90
C ASP A 236 28.53 -22.04 -1.20
N LEU A 237 28.24 -22.35 -2.47
CA LEU A 237 26.96 -22.96 -2.85
C LEU A 237 26.76 -24.35 -2.21
N GLN A 238 27.83 -25.13 -2.02
CA GLN A 238 27.75 -26.41 -1.33
C GLN A 238 27.49 -26.24 0.17
N VAL A 239 28.09 -25.23 0.80
CA VAL A 239 27.84 -24.90 2.21
C VAL A 239 26.37 -24.51 2.39
N ILE A 240 25.86 -23.59 1.56
CA ILE A 240 24.45 -23.15 1.60
C ILE A 240 23.51 -24.33 1.41
N ARG A 241 23.83 -25.29 0.53
CA ARG A 241 23.00 -26.48 0.31
C ARG A 241 23.09 -27.48 1.47
N GLY A 242 24.18 -27.47 2.24
CA GLY A 242 24.41 -28.34 3.38
C GLY A 242 23.77 -27.84 4.68
N GLU A 243 23.36 -26.57 4.74
CA GLU A 243 22.62 -26.03 5.88
C GLU A 243 21.17 -26.53 5.86
N PRO A 244 20.65 -27.07 6.98
CA PRO A 244 19.24 -27.40 7.09
C PRO A 244 18.42 -26.11 6.96
N ALA A 245 17.28 -26.20 6.26
CA ALA A 245 16.33 -25.09 6.22
C ALA A 245 15.86 -24.77 7.65
N ASP A 246 15.59 -23.50 7.90
CA ASP A 246 15.01 -23.04 9.16
C ASP A 246 13.73 -23.83 9.48
N GLU A 247 13.51 -24.19 10.75
CA GLU A 247 12.41 -25.07 11.16
C GLU A 247 11.05 -24.46 10.77
N ASP A 248 10.94 -23.14 10.81
CA ASP A 248 9.76 -22.37 10.42
C ASP A 248 9.49 -22.38 8.90
N LEU A 249 10.49 -22.71 8.08
CA LEU A 249 10.43 -22.71 6.61
C LEU A 249 10.30 -24.13 6.03
N LEU A 250 10.39 -25.18 6.85
CA LEU A 250 10.34 -26.57 6.40
C LEU A 250 9.01 -26.93 5.70
N ASP A 251 7.87 -26.48 6.21
CA ASP A 251 6.55 -26.70 5.59
C ASP A 251 6.47 -26.07 4.19
N ILE A 252 7.08 -24.90 4.03
CA ILE A 252 7.17 -24.19 2.74
C ILE A 252 8.02 -25.01 1.76
N VAL A 253 9.18 -25.49 2.20
CA VAL A 253 10.09 -26.29 1.38
C VAL A 253 9.43 -27.61 0.97
N ASP A 254 8.74 -28.28 1.89
CA ASP A 254 8.02 -29.52 1.62
C ASP A 254 6.87 -29.30 0.63
N PHE A 255 6.11 -28.21 0.78
CA PHE A 255 5.06 -27.87 -0.18
C PHE A 255 5.63 -27.67 -1.60
N PHE A 256 6.71 -26.88 -1.72
CA PHE A 256 7.30 -26.56 -3.02
C PHE A 256 8.15 -27.70 -3.62
N SER A 257 8.51 -28.70 -2.82
CA SER A 257 9.12 -29.94 -3.33
C SER A 257 8.14 -30.76 -4.17
N THR A 258 6.84 -30.62 -3.90
CA THR A 258 5.77 -31.41 -4.53
C THR A 258 4.90 -30.57 -5.47
N ASN A 259 4.74 -29.28 -5.20
CA ASN A 259 3.90 -28.36 -5.97
C ASN A 259 4.71 -27.14 -6.43
N SER A 260 4.60 -26.74 -7.69
CA SER A 260 5.35 -25.58 -8.22
C SER A 260 4.54 -24.29 -8.27
N ASP A 261 3.24 -24.32 -7.96
CA ASP A 261 2.35 -23.16 -8.06
C ASP A 261 2.33 -22.33 -6.76
N PRO A 262 2.84 -21.07 -6.78
CA PRO A 262 2.84 -20.21 -5.61
C PRO A 262 1.46 -19.75 -5.15
N ASN A 263 0.45 -19.78 -6.03
CA ASN A 263 -0.90 -19.33 -5.68
C ASN A 263 -1.59 -20.33 -4.74
N ILE A 264 -1.39 -21.63 -4.98
CA ILE A 264 -1.93 -22.71 -4.14
C ILE A 264 -1.33 -22.65 -2.73
N PHE A 265 -0.03 -22.32 -2.63
CA PHE A 265 0.62 -22.10 -1.34
C PHE A 265 -0.01 -20.94 -0.56
N LYS A 266 -0.24 -19.80 -1.25
CA LYS A 266 -0.85 -18.61 -0.65
C LYS A 266 -2.29 -18.85 -0.19
N GLU A 267 -3.08 -19.58 -0.97
CA GLU A 267 -4.45 -19.93 -0.58
C GLU A 267 -4.49 -20.82 0.66
N ARG A 268 -3.52 -21.73 0.81
CA ARG A 268 -3.42 -22.61 1.99
C ARG A 268 -3.03 -21.88 3.27
N HIS A 269 -2.23 -20.82 3.17
CA HIS A 269 -1.81 -19.98 4.30
C HIS A 269 -2.71 -18.75 4.53
N ALA A 270 -3.75 -18.55 3.72
CA ALA A 270 -4.73 -17.47 3.88
C ALA A 270 -5.96 -17.87 4.72
N LEU A 271 -6.01 -19.12 5.23
CA LEU A 271 -7.01 -19.65 6.17
C LEU A 271 -6.42 -19.72 7.58
#